data_AF-A0A0J0YK14-F1
#
_entry.id   AF-A0A0J0YK14-F1
#
_cell.length_a   1.000
_cell.length_b   1.000
_cell.length_c   1.000
_cell.angle_alpha   90.00
_cell.angle_beta   90.00
_cell.angle_gamma   90.00
#
_symmetry.space_group_name_H-M   'P 1'
#
loop_
_entity.id
_entity.type
_entity.pdbx_description
1 polymer ?
#
loop_
_entity_poly.entity_id
_entity_poly.type
_entity_poly.pdbx_seq_one_letter_code
_entity_poly.pdbx_strand_id
1 'polypeptide(L)'
;MFDEAKKSVESILSQRLTSPFYGTLIVSWLIWNWKIIYLTIFISEKNIRSTKIDYITANYNDTWHIVWYPLISTAVLLLFLPLITNGAFWLDLLYYRWRVNKKNFVESKQLLTIEDSMNLREIHLSNEKRFETLLEDKNKEIEQLKLIIEDYSNEFPIIDTDDSKLKAGEDDILKLVNKIKENKGLSDSIEIVRKYANNGTVGLQNILDAAILNFFISNDIIEKSGNIYLWTHFGKRVNKFLTNEKYNLLNS
;
A
#
# COMPACT_ATOMS: atom_id res chain seq x y z
N MET A 1 -44.42 37.58 40.41
CA MET A 1 -45.45 38.19 39.56
C MET A 1 -44.96 38.54 38.15
N PHE A 2 -44.10 39.55 37.94
CA PHE A 2 -43.62 39.88 36.57
C PHE A 2 -42.78 38.77 35.94
N ASP A 3 -41.89 38.14 36.73
CA ASP A 3 -41.08 37.01 36.26
C ASP A 3 -41.90 35.74 35.98
N GLU A 4 -42.98 35.54 36.73
CA GLU A 4 -43.91 34.41 36.50
C GLU A 4 -44.75 34.64 35.25
N ALA A 5 -45.19 35.88 35.00
CA ALA A 5 -45.87 36.27 33.77
C ALA A 5 -44.93 36.17 32.55
N LYS A 6 -43.66 36.56 32.70
CA LYS A 6 -42.65 36.39 31.65
C LYS A 6 -42.43 34.91 31.33
N LYS A 7 -42.22 34.07 32.35
CA LYS A 7 -42.03 32.62 32.18
C LYS A 7 -43.25 31.92 31.58
N SER A 8 -44.47 32.33 31.95
CA SER A 8 -45.69 31.75 31.37
C SER A 8 -45.87 32.14 29.91
N VAL A 9 -45.59 33.39 29.54
CA VAL A 9 -45.61 33.86 28.14
C VAL A 9 -44.53 33.15 27.32
N GLU A 10 -43.32 33.02 27.84
CA GLU A 10 -42.20 32.32 27.18
C GLU A 10 -42.49 30.82 26.98
N SER A 11 -43.11 30.17 27.96
CA SER A 11 -43.55 28.76 27.86
C SER A 11 -44.62 28.57 26.78
N ILE A 12 -45.63 29.45 26.71
CA ILE A 12 -46.70 29.36 25.71
C ILE A 12 -46.16 29.67 24.31
N LEU A 13 -45.30 30.68 24.19
CA LEU A 13 -44.67 31.04 22.93
C LEU A 13 -43.73 29.93 22.46
N SER A 14 -42.89 29.37 23.32
CA SER A 14 -42.01 28.27 22.95
C SER A 14 -42.80 27.03 22.52
N GLN A 15 -43.85 26.62 23.25
CA GLN A 15 -44.68 25.48 22.86
C GLN A 15 -45.35 25.68 21.48
N ARG A 16 -45.82 26.89 21.18
CA ARG A 16 -46.50 27.18 19.90
C ARG A 16 -45.50 27.41 18.76
N LEU A 17 -44.42 28.14 18.99
CA LEU A 17 -43.36 28.43 18.00
C LEU A 17 -42.49 27.20 17.67
N THR A 18 -42.43 26.21 18.57
CA THR A 18 -41.77 24.92 18.28
C THR A 18 -42.51 24.13 17.22
N SER A 19 -43.82 24.35 17.07
CA SER A 19 -44.56 23.77 15.94
C SER A 19 -44.16 24.48 14.64
N PRO A 20 -43.69 23.73 13.63
CA PRO A 20 -43.31 24.29 12.33
C PRO A 20 -44.43 25.13 11.68
N PHE A 21 -45.69 24.81 11.99
CA PHE A 21 -46.85 25.53 11.47
C PHE A 21 -46.94 26.96 11.99
N TYR A 22 -46.98 27.16 13.31
CA TYR A 22 -47.17 28.51 13.86
C TYR A 22 -45.95 29.40 13.62
N GLY A 23 -44.73 28.85 13.69
CA GLY A 23 -43.52 29.59 13.35
C GLY A 23 -43.55 30.08 11.89
N THR A 24 -43.86 29.19 10.95
CA THR A 24 -43.97 29.54 9.52
C THR A 24 -45.14 30.49 9.26
N LEU A 25 -46.25 30.36 9.99
CA LEU A 25 -47.40 31.28 9.89
C LEU A 25 -47.06 32.69 10.33
N ILE A 26 -46.37 32.83 11.46
CA ILE A 26 -45.95 34.15 11.96
C ILE A 26 -44.99 34.79 10.96
N VAL A 27 -43.97 34.07 10.49
CA VAL A 27 -43.03 34.59 9.49
C VAL A 27 -43.73 34.98 8.19
N SER A 28 -44.62 34.11 7.69
CA SER A 28 -45.43 34.38 6.49
C SER A 28 -46.31 35.62 6.67
N TRP A 29 -46.96 35.76 7.83
CA TRP A 29 -47.78 36.93 8.15
C TRP A 29 -46.95 38.21 8.18
N LEU A 30 -45.77 38.19 8.80
CA LEU A 30 -44.86 39.34 8.86
C LEU A 30 -44.38 39.75 7.46
N ILE A 31 -44.14 38.79 6.55
CA ILE A 31 -43.74 39.05 5.17
C ILE A 31 -44.87 39.73 4.40
N TRP A 32 -46.10 39.24 4.48
CA TRP A 32 -47.23 39.83 3.74
C TRP A 32 -47.70 41.16 4.34
N ASN A 33 -47.59 41.32 5.66
CA ASN A 33 -48.02 42.51 6.41
C ASN A 33 -46.85 43.41 6.81
N TRP A 34 -45.73 43.34 6.07
CA TRP A 34 -44.51 44.10 6.38
C TRP A 34 -44.73 45.62 6.46
N LYS A 35 -45.67 46.15 5.67
CA LYS A 35 -46.03 47.58 5.68
C LYS A 35 -46.65 48.01 7.02
N ILE A 36 -47.43 47.14 7.65
CA ILE A 36 -48.04 47.39 8.97
C ILE A 36 -46.93 47.47 10.03
N ILE A 37 -45.98 46.52 10.01
CA ILE A 37 -44.83 46.49 10.92
C ILE A 37 -43.97 47.75 10.70
N TYR A 38 -43.65 48.05 9.45
CA TYR A 38 -42.83 49.19 9.09
C TYR A 38 -43.44 50.51 9.55
N LEU A 39 -44.74 50.71 9.29
CA LEU A 39 -45.46 51.90 9.74
C LEU A 39 -45.51 51.99 11.26
N THR A 40 -45.74 50.88 11.94
CA THR A 40 -45.88 50.85 13.39
C THR A 40 -44.55 51.20 14.07
N ILE A 41 -43.43 50.64 13.61
CA ILE A 41 -42.11 50.76 14.24
C ILE A 41 -41.35 52.01 13.77
N PHE A 42 -41.36 52.32 12.47
CA PHE A 42 -40.44 53.30 11.89
C PHE A 42 -41.08 54.65 11.55
N ILE A 43 -42.39 54.70 11.31
CA ILE A 43 -43.06 55.95 10.95
C ILE A 43 -43.53 56.67 12.22
N SER A 44 -43.12 57.93 12.40
CA SER A 44 -43.63 58.78 13.47
C SER A 44 -45.06 59.24 13.17
N GLU A 45 -45.91 59.26 14.19
CA GLU A 45 -47.32 59.67 14.08
C GLU A 45 -47.48 61.10 13.54
N LYS A 46 -46.49 61.97 13.75
CA LYS A 46 -46.47 63.35 13.20
C LYS A 46 -46.52 63.41 11.68
N ASN A 47 -46.11 62.33 10.99
CA ASN A 47 -46.13 62.24 9.53
C ASN A 47 -47.45 61.68 8.99
N ILE A 48 -48.38 61.29 9.86
CA ILE A 48 -49.66 60.70 9.52
C ILE A 48 -50.75 61.67 9.97
N ARG A 49 -51.73 61.95 9.10
CA ARG A 49 -52.82 62.90 9.40
C ARG A 49 -53.81 62.39 10.46
N SER A 50 -53.79 61.09 10.74
CA SER A 50 -54.65 60.37 11.69
C SER A 50 -53.81 59.52 12.63
N THR A 51 -54.46 58.86 13.60
CA THR A 51 -53.76 57.85 14.41
C THR A 51 -53.24 56.71 13.52
N LYS A 52 -52.17 56.05 13.97
CA LYS A 52 -51.59 54.89 13.26
C LYS A 52 -52.63 53.78 13.04
N ILE A 53 -53.50 53.56 14.02
CA ILE A 53 -54.55 52.53 13.97
C ILE A 53 -55.55 52.87 12.87
N ASP A 54 -56.10 54.09 12.87
CA ASP A 54 -57.07 54.52 11.84
C ASP A 54 -56.47 54.44 10.44
N TYR A 55 -55.19 54.81 10.31
CA TYR A 55 -54.49 54.72 9.04
C TYR A 55 -54.32 53.26 8.57
N ILE A 56 -53.97 52.34 9.47
CA ILE A 56 -53.86 50.91 9.16
C ILE A 56 -55.22 50.33 8.80
N THR A 57 -56.27 50.66 9.56
CA THR A 57 -57.63 50.17 9.29
C THR A 57 -58.19 50.69 7.97
N ALA A 58 -57.85 51.92 7.58
CA ALA A 58 -58.29 52.48 6.31
C ALA A 58 -57.54 51.92 5.08
N ASN A 59 -56.25 51.59 5.21
CA ASN A 59 -55.38 51.28 4.06
C ASN A 59 -54.92 49.82 3.97
N TYR A 60 -54.92 49.08 5.09
CA TYR A 60 -54.35 47.73 5.18
C TYR A 60 -55.31 46.69 5.78
N ASN A 61 -56.61 46.99 5.89
CA ASN A 61 -57.63 46.10 6.44
C ASN A 61 -58.22 45.12 5.40
N ASP A 62 -57.41 44.67 4.45
CA ASP A 62 -57.85 43.65 3.51
C ASP A 62 -57.71 42.25 4.14
N THR A 63 -58.84 41.56 4.29
CA THR A 63 -58.90 40.20 4.85
C THR A 63 -58.04 39.21 4.06
N TRP A 64 -57.90 39.39 2.75
CA TRP A 64 -57.03 38.53 1.93
C TRP A 64 -55.57 38.65 2.33
N HIS A 65 -55.08 39.87 2.53
CA HIS A 65 -53.68 40.14 2.90
C HIS A 65 -53.37 39.79 4.36
N ILE A 66 -54.35 39.96 5.26
CA ILE A 66 -54.16 39.68 6.69
C ILE A 66 -54.24 38.19 7.00
N VAL A 67 -55.16 37.45 6.36
CA VAL A 67 -55.50 36.07 6.76
C VAL A 67 -55.13 35.07 5.67
N TRP A 68 -55.67 35.22 4.46
CA TRP A 68 -55.59 34.17 3.45
C TRP A 68 -54.22 34.03 2.81
N TYR A 69 -53.56 35.12 2.40
CA TYR A 69 -52.22 35.04 1.80
C TYR A 69 -51.17 34.46 2.76
N PRO A 70 -51.09 34.89 4.04
CA PRO A 70 -50.21 34.26 5.01
C PRO A 70 -50.48 32.77 5.18
N LEU A 71 -51.75 32.36 5.29
CA LEU A 71 -52.16 30.98 5.50
C LEU A 71 -51.82 30.07 4.30
N ILE A 72 -52.12 30.54 3.08
CA ILE A 72 -51.80 29.82 1.84
C ILE A 72 -50.28 29.70 1.68
N SER A 73 -49.56 30.80 1.89
CA SER A 73 -48.10 30.83 1.84
C SER A 73 -47.48 29.89 2.87
N THR A 74 -48.05 29.78 4.07
CA THR A 74 -47.61 28.80 5.07
C THR A 74 -47.87 27.36 4.63
N ALA A 75 -49.03 27.06 4.06
CA ALA A 75 -49.32 25.72 3.54
C ALA A 75 -48.36 25.34 2.40
N VAL A 76 -48.10 26.28 1.49
CA VAL A 76 -47.12 26.13 0.41
C VAL A 76 -45.71 25.91 0.98
N LEU A 77 -45.24 26.78 1.86
CA LEU A 77 -43.91 26.65 2.47
C LEU A 77 -43.76 25.32 3.21
N LEU A 78 -44.74 24.90 4.01
CA LEU A 78 -44.66 23.61 4.72
C LEU A 78 -44.66 22.40 3.78
N LEU A 79 -45.27 22.50 2.59
CA LEU A 79 -45.26 21.43 1.59
C LEU A 79 -43.95 21.41 0.78
N PHE A 80 -43.47 22.59 0.38
CA PHE A 80 -42.29 22.71 -0.48
C PHE A 80 -40.97 22.66 0.28
N LEU A 81 -40.92 23.14 1.53
CA LEU A 81 -39.69 23.17 2.32
C LEU A 81 -39.11 21.75 2.51
N PRO A 82 -39.89 20.71 2.88
CA PRO A 82 -39.39 19.34 2.95
C PRO A 82 -38.91 18.80 1.60
N LEU A 83 -39.55 19.19 0.50
CA LEU A 83 -39.13 18.77 -0.84
C LEU A 83 -37.78 19.40 -1.23
N ILE A 84 -37.59 20.69 -0.93
CA ILE A 84 -36.34 21.41 -1.17
C ILE A 84 -35.24 20.86 -0.28
N THR A 85 -35.49 20.64 1.00
CA THR A 85 -34.47 20.11 1.92
C THR A 85 -34.09 18.68 1.60
N ASN A 86 -35.05 17.81 1.28
CA ASN A 86 -34.78 16.45 0.85
C ASN A 86 -34.08 16.40 -0.52
N GLY A 87 -34.46 17.29 -1.45
CA GLY A 87 -33.78 17.45 -2.73
C GLY A 87 -32.34 17.93 -2.57
N ALA A 88 -32.10 18.92 -1.72
CA ALA A 88 -30.76 19.41 -1.40
C ALA A 88 -29.91 18.32 -0.74
N PHE A 89 -30.48 17.55 0.20
CA PHE A 89 -29.80 16.41 0.82
C PHE A 89 -29.47 15.32 -0.21
N TRP A 90 -30.39 15.02 -1.13
CA TRP A 90 -30.15 14.05 -2.19
C TRP A 90 -29.04 14.51 -3.15
N LEU A 91 -29.02 15.80 -3.51
CA LEU A 91 -27.95 16.39 -4.31
C LEU A 91 -26.60 16.35 -3.58
N ASP A 92 -26.58 16.61 -2.27
CA ASP A 92 -25.38 16.52 -1.46
C ASP A 92 -24.86 15.07 -1.38
N LEU A 93 -25.75 14.09 -1.18
CA LEU A 93 -25.39 12.67 -1.24
C LEU A 93 -24.84 12.26 -2.62
N LEU A 94 -25.45 12.74 -3.70
CA LEU A 94 -24.99 12.46 -5.05
C LEU A 94 -23.60 13.07 -5.29
N TYR A 95 -23.40 14.32 -4.85
CA TYR A 95 -22.13 15.01 -4.95
C TYR A 95 -21.05 14.33 -4.10
N TYR A 96 -21.36 13.93 -2.87
CA TYR A 96 -20.47 13.17 -2.00
C TYR A 96 -20.05 11.85 -2.66
N ARG A 97 -21.00 11.06 -3.17
CA ARG A 97 -20.71 9.81 -3.89
C ARG A 97 -19.83 10.06 -5.11
N TRP A 98 -20.12 11.10 -5.89
CA TRP A 98 -19.31 11.46 -7.05
C TRP A 98 -17.89 11.86 -6.66
N ARG A 99 -17.74 12.68 -5.61
CA ARG A 99 -16.44 13.10 -5.05
C ARG A 99 -15.63 11.92 -4.53
N VAL A 100 -16.25 11.01 -3.79
CA VAL A 100 -15.61 9.78 -3.28
C VAL A 100 -15.19 8.88 -4.44
N ASN A 101 -16.06 8.65 -5.42
CA ASN A 101 -15.71 7.84 -6.59
C ASN A 101 -14.55 8.45 -7.39
N LYS A 102 -14.53 9.77 -7.57
CA LYS A 102 -13.42 10.47 -8.24
C LYS A 102 -12.13 10.42 -7.41
N LYS A 103 -12.20 10.57 -6.10
CA LYS A 103 -11.06 10.44 -5.20
C LYS A 103 -10.49 9.02 -5.24
N ASN A 104 -11.34 8.00 -5.14
CA ASN A 104 -10.94 6.59 -5.22
C ASN A 104 -10.32 6.24 -6.58
N PHE A 105 -10.84 6.82 -7.66
CA PHE A 105 -10.28 6.67 -9.00
C PHE A 105 -8.90 7.32 -9.15
N VAL A 106 -8.69 8.51 -8.58
CA VAL A 106 -7.43 9.26 -8.69
C VAL A 106 -6.36 8.75 -7.72
N GLU A 107 -6.74 8.31 -6.52
CA GLU A 107 -5.80 7.92 -5.48
C GLU A 107 -5.37 6.45 -5.55
N SER A 108 -5.99 5.61 -6.39
CA SER A 108 -5.71 4.16 -6.48
C SER A 108 -5.80 3.41 -5.13
N LYS A 109 -6.32 4.06 -4.09
CA LYS A 109 -6.55 3.50 -2.76
C LYS A 109 -8.03 3.18 -2.67
N GLN A 110 -8.41 1.97 -3.05
CA GLN A 110 -9.70 1.43 -2.66
C GLN A 110 -9.73 1.37 -1.13
N LEU A 111 -10.56 2.20 -0.50
CA LEU A 111 -11.04 1.87 0.84
C LEU A 111 -11.92 0.64 0.66
N LEU A 112 -11.40 -0.52 1.07
CA LEU A 112 -12.11 -1.79 0.97
C LEU A 112 -13.46 -1.63 1.67
N THR A 113 -14.54 -1.94 0.97
CA THR A 113 -15.83 -2.09 1.63
C THR A 113 -15.77 -3.29 2.58
N ILE A 114 -16.73 -3.41 3.50
CA ILE A 114 -16.80 -4.56 4.42
C ILE A 114 -16.85 -5.87 3.63
N GLU A 115 -17.60 -5.88 2.51
CA GLU A 115 -17.69 -7.01 1.58
C GLU A 115 -16.33 -7.34 0.93
N ASP A 116 -15.59 -6.32 0.47
CA ASP A 116 -14.26 -6.52 -0.08
C ASP A 116 -13.28 -7.04 0.97
N SER A 117 -13.43 -6.61 2.22
CA SER A 117 -12.61 -7.07 3.36
C SER A 117 -12.90 -8.54 3.70
N MET A 118 -14.16 -8.97 3.61
CA MET A 118 -14.56 -10.36 3.82
C MET A 118 -14.03 -11.26 2.69
N ASN A 119 -14.17 -10.84 1.44
CA ASN A 119 -13.62 -11.57 0.29
C ASN A 119 -12.09 -11.67 0.35
N LEU A 120 -11.40 -10.59 0.72
CA LEU A 120 -9.95 -10.60 0.87
C LEU A 120 -9.51 -11.58 1.96
N ARG A 121 -10.25 -11.63 3.07
CA ARG A 121 -10.00 -12.59 4.15
C ARG A 121 -10.21 -14.03 3.71
N GLU A 122 -11.27 -14.30 2.94
CA GLU A 122 -11.53 -15.63 2.39
C GLU A 122 -10.43 -16.08 1.42
N ILE A 123 -9.98 -15.17 0.54
CA ILE A 123 -8.84 -15.41 -0.36
C ILE A 123 -7.59 -15.73 0.45
N HIS A 124 -7.28 -14.96 1.50
CA HIS A 124 -6.14 -15.22 2.38
C HIS A 124 -6.20 -16.61 3.02
N LEU A 125 -7.34 -16.97 3.62
CA LEU A 125 -7.53 -18.28 4.24
C LEU A 125 -7.40 -19.43 3.22
N SER A 126 -7.94 -19.24 2.01
CA SER A 126 -7.83 -20.23 0.94
C SER A 126 -6.38 -20.42 0.47
N ASN A 127 -5.61 -19.33 0.41
CA ASN A 127 -4.20 -19.36 0.03
C ASN A 127 -3.34 -20.00 1.12
N GLU A 128 -3.56 -19.66 2.40
CA GLU A 128 -2.88 -20.32 3.53
C GLU A 128 -3.09 -21.83 3.49
N LYS A 129 -4.34 -22.28 3.31
CA LYS A 129 -4.64 -23.70 3.17
C LYS A 129 -3.93 -24.35 1.98
N ARG A 130 -3.85 -23.65 0.84
CA ARG A 130 -3.07 -24.13 -0.32
C ARG A 130 -1.58 -24.24 -0.01
N PHE A 131 -1.01 -23.25 0.69
CA PHE A 131 0.40 -23.29 1.08
C PHE A 131 0.69 -24.44 2.06
N GLU A 132 -0.19 -24.67 3.04
CA GLU A 132 -0.08 -25.81 3.96
C GLU A 132 -0.08 -27.15 3.19
N THR A 133 -1.01 -27.33 2.25
CA THR A 133 -1.05 -28.56 1.44
C THR A 133 0.23 -28.74 0.60
N LEU A 134 0.76 -27.67 0.02
CA LEU A 134 2.01 -27.73 -0.74
C LEU A 134 3.22 -28.07 0.13
N LEU A 135 3.27 -27.54 1.36
CA LEU A 135 4.33 -27.87 2.31
C LEU A 135 4.26 -29.33 2.76
N GLU A 136 3.05 -29.84 3.02
CA GLU A 136 2.84 -31.25 3.36
C GLU A 136 3.29 -32.17 2.23
N ASP A 137 2.91 -31.87 0.99
CA ASP A 137 3.32 -32.63 -0.20
C ASP A 137 4.84 -32.59 -0.39
N LYS A 138 5.47 -31.42 -0.20
CA LYS A 138 6.93 -31.29 -0.27
C LYS A 138 7.65 -32.05 0.84
N ASN A 139 7.10 -32.07 2.05
CA ASN A 139 7.67 -32.84 3.14
C ASN A 139 7.59 -34.35 2.87
N LYS A 140 6.47 -34.84 2.33
CA LYS A 140 6.34 -36.23 1.88
C LYS A 140 7.36 -36.57 0.78
N GLU A 141 7.56 -35.68 -0.18
CA GLU A 141 8.56 -35.85 -1.23
C GLU A 141 9.98 -35.91 -0.65
N ILE A 142 10.32 -35.02 0.31
CA ILE A 142 11.61 -35.06 1.01
C ILE A 142 11.78 -36.37 1.78
N GLU A 143 10.73 -36.85 2.44
CA GLU A 143 10.76 -38.12 3.17
C GLU A 143 10.99 -39.30 2.23
N GLN A 144 10.30 -39.34 1.09
CA GLN A 144 10.52 -40.33 0.04
C GLN A 144 11.95 -40.27 -0.51
N LEU A 145 12.47 -39.08 -0.80
CA LEU A 145 13.85 -38.90 -1.26
C LEU A 145 14.87 -39.36 -0.21
N LYS A 146 14.61 -39.12 1.07
CA LYS A 146 15.48 -39.61 2.16
C LYS A 146 15.49 -41.13 2.22
N LEU A 147 14.31 -41.77 2.12
CA LEU A 147 14.21 -43.23 2.07
C LEU A 147 14.98 -43.78 0.87
N ILE A 148 14.85 -43.16 -0.30
CA ILE A 148 15.61 -43.53 -1.50
C ILE A 148 17.12 -43.38 -1.25
N ILE A 149 17.57 -42.27 -0.66
CA ILE A 149 19.00 -42.06 -0.33
C ILE A 149 19.50 -43.12 0.67
N GLU A 150 18.70 -43.45 1.68
CA GLU A 150 19.01 -44.46 2.68
C GLU A 150 19.11 -45.85 2.05
N ASP A 151 18.16 -46.21 1.18
CA ASP A 151 18.19 -47.45 0.41
C ASP A 151 19.43 -47.52 -0.50
N TYR A 152 19.74 -46.45 -1.24
CA TYR A 152 20.97 -46.36 -2.06
C TYR A 152 22.26 -46.43 -1.21
N SER A 153 22.29 -45.81 -0.02
CA SER A 153 23.43 -45.86 0.90
C SER A 153 23.61 -47.26 1.51
N ASN A 154 22.53 -48.01 1.69
CA ASN A 154 22.58 -49.39 2.18
C ASN A 154 23.00 -50.36 1.07
N GLU A 155 22.64 -50.09 -0.20
CA GLU A 155 23.10 -50.86 -1.36
C GLU A 155 24.56 -50.59 -1.75
N PHE A 156 25.08 -49.39 -1.44
CA PHE A 156 26.47 -49.00 -1.65
C PHE A 156 27.06 -48.40 -0.36
N PRO A 157 27.64 -49.21 0.55
CA PRO A 157 28.24 -48.68 1.77
C PRO A 157 29.31 -47.65 1.41
N ILE A 158 29.12 -46.43 1.89
CA ILE A 158 30.10 -45.35 1.82
C ILE A 158 31.37 -45.89 2.48
N ILE A 159 32.43 -46.06 1.69
CA ILE A 159 33.77 -46.29 2.23
C ILE A 159 34.10 -45.03 3.04
N ASP A 160 33.99 -45.11 4.36
CA ASP A 160 34.50 -44.10 5.29
C ASP A 160 35.97 -43.87 4.94
N THR A 161 36.25 -42.82 4.17
CA THR A 161 37.62 -42.40 3.89
C THR A 161 38.17 -41.72 5.12
N ASP A 162 38.74 -42.57 5.98
CA ASP A 162 39.92 -42.37 6.81
C ASP A 162 40.64 -41.02 6.54
N ASP A 163 40.71 -40.19 7.58
CA ASP A 163 41.35 -38.87 7.69
C ASP A 163 42.85 -38.90 7.27
N SER A 164 43.41 -40.09 7.11
CA SER A 164 44.74 -40.36 6.57
C SER A 164 44.92 -39.96 5.08
N LYS A 165 43.86 -39.98 4.24
CA LYS A 165 43.95 -39.61 2.82
C LYS A 165 43.94 -38.10 2.54
N LEU A 166 43.42 -37.28 3.47
CA LEU A 166 43.42 -35.82 3.32
C LEU A 166 44.85 -35.24 3.41
N LYS A 167 45.73 -35.82 4.23
CA LYS A 167 47.14 -35.43 4.33
C LYS A 167 47.94 -35.78 3.07
N ALA A 168 47.66 -36.93 2.46
CA ALA A 168 48.29 -37.32 1.19
C ALA A 168 47.92 -36.37 0.03
N GLY A 169 46.68 -35.88 0.01
CA GLY A 169 46.24 -34.90 -0.99
C GLY A 169 46.82 -33.49 -0.79
N GLU A 170 47.16 -33.10 0.45
CA GLU A 170 47.85 -31.83 0.71
C GLU A 170 49.32 -31.84 0.28
N ASP A 171 50.01 -32.98 0.45
CA ASP A 171 51.40 -33.13 -0.02
C ASP A 171 51.54 -32.99 -1.55
N ASP A 172 50.58 -33.52 -2.31
CA ASP A 172 50.58 -33.41 -3.76
C ASP A 172 50.20 -31.99 -4.25
N ILE A 173 49.34 -31.29 -3.51
CA ILE A 173 49.06 -29.87 -3.73
C ILE A 173 50.33 -29.04 -3.47
N LEU A 174 51.07 -29.31 -2.39
CA LEU A 174 52.30 -28.60 -2.04
C LEU A 174 53.41 -28.83 -3.09
N LYS A 175 53.59 -30.06 -3.59
CA LYS A 175 54.53 -30.35 -4.69
C LYS A 175 54.18 -29.56 -5.95
N LEU A 176 52.90 -29.49 -6.31
CA LEU A 176 52.44 -28.77 -7.49
C LEU A 176 52.61 -27.25 -7.33
N VAL A 177 52.31 -26.71 -6.14
CA VAL A 177 52.55 -25.30 -5.79
C VAL A 177 54.03 -24.94 -5.91
N ASN A 178 54.93 -25.78 -5.39
CA ASN A 178 56.37 -25.57 -5.50
C ASN A 178 56.84 -25.62 -6.96
N LYS A 179 56.35 -26.58 -7.75
CA LYS A 179 56.68 -26.70 -9.19
C LYS A 179 56.21 -25.49 -10.01
N ILE A 180 55.06 -24.91 -9.66
CA ILE A 180 54.55 -23.68 -10.29
C ILE A 180 55.40 -22.47 -9.88
N LYS A 181 55.93 -22.44 -8.65
CA LYS A 181 56.77 -21.34 -8.13
C LYS A 181 58.19 -21.34 -8.74
N GLU A 182 58.80 -22.52 -8.86
CA GLU A 182 60.15 -22.67 -9.43
C GLU A 182 60.21 -22.27 -10.91
N ASN A 183 59.09 -22.43 -11.63
CA ASN A 183 58.99 -22.02 -13.02
C ASN A 183 58.30 -20.64 -13.13
N LYS A 184 59.12 -19.59 -13.34
CA LYS A 184 58.63 -18.22 -13.55
C LYS A 184 57.52 -18.12 -14.61
N GLY A 185 57.63 -18.89 -15.69
CA GLY A 185 56.62 -18.92 -16.75
C GLY A 185 55.26 -19.45 -16.26
N LEU A 186 55.24 -20.47 -15.40
CA LEU A 186 54.00 -21.01 -14.80
C LEU A 186 53.43 -20.06 -13.73
N SER A 187 54.29 -19.44 -12.93
CA SER A 187 53.91 -18.46 -11.92
C SER A 187 53.28 -17.19 -12.54
N ASP A 188 53.83 -16.67 -13.63
CA ASP A 188 53.25 -15.50 -14.29
C ASP A 188 51.93 -15.88 -14.99
N SER A 189 51.88 -17.09 -15.54
CA SER A 189 50.69 -17.62 -16.21
C SER A 189 49.54 -17.90 -15.25
N ILE A 190 49.77 -18.31 -14.01
CA ILE A 190 48.69 -18.51 -13.03
C ILE A 190 48.02 -17.18 -12.65
N GLU A 191 48.76 -16.06 -12.68
CA GLU A 191 48.17 -14.73 -12.47
C GLU A 191 47.28 -14.32 -13.64
N ILE A 192 47.70 -14.64 -14.87
CA ILE A 192 46.88 -14.47 -16.08
C ILE A 192 45.62 -15.34 -15.94
N VAL A 193 45.75 -16.63 -15.62
CA VAL A 193 44.59 -17.52 -15.39
C VAL A 193 43.66 -16.96 -14.31
N ARG A 194 44.18 -16.40 -13.21
CA ARG A 194 43.36 -15.75 -12.17
C ARG A 194 42.56 -14.56 -12.69
N LYS A 195 43.14 -13.74 -13.56
CA LYS A 195 42.46 -12.58 -14.15
C LYS A 195 41.39 -12.99 -15.15
N TYR A 196 41.61 -14.05 -15.93
CA TYR A 196 40.73 -14.41 -17.05
C TYR A 196 39.74 -15.56 -16.76
N ALA A 197 40.04 -16.51 -15.88
CA ALA A 197 39.18 -17.66 -15.61
C ALA A 197 38.01 -17.37 -14.64
N ASN A 198 38.02 -16.23 -13.93
CA ASN A 198 36.90 -15.83 -13.06
C ASN A 198 35.68 -15.30 -13.82
N ASN A 199 35.86 -14.82 -15.06
CA ASN A 199 34.80 -14.17 -15.85
C ASN A 199 34.33 -15.02 -17.04
N GLY A 200 34.75 -16.28 -17.15
CA GLY A 200 34.35 -17.16 -18.26
C GLY A 200 34.76 -16.66 -19.65
N THR A 201 35.89 -15.95 -19.74
CA THR A 201 36.26 -15.28 -21.00
C THR A 201 36.94 -16.22 -21.99
N VAL A 202 36.57 -16.03 -23.25
CA VAL A 202 37.13 -16.68 -24.43
C VAL A 202 38.56 -16.17 -24.70
N GLY A 203 39.49 -17.06 -25.06
CA GLY A 203 40.77 -16.67 -25.67
C GLY A 203 42.04 -16.87 -24.84
N LEU A 204 42.01 -17.61 -23.72
CA LEU A 204 43.23 -18.01 -22.98
C LEU A 204 44.27 -18.70 -23.88
N GLN A 205 43.83 -19.41 -24.91
CA GLN A 205 44.66 -20.04 -25.95
C GLN A 205 45.47 -19.07 -26.83
N ASN A 206 45.10 -17.78 -26.86
CA ASN A 206 45.82 -16.76 -27.62
C ASN A 206 46.84 -15.99 -26.77
N ILE A 207 46.79 -16.15 -25.44
CA ILE A 207 47.57 -15.38 -24.47
C ILE A 207 48.65 -16.25 -23.82
N LEU A 208 48.33 -17.52 -23.55
CA LEU A 208 49.23 -18.46 -22.93
C LEU A 208 49.79 -19.44 -23.96
N ASP A 209 51.06 -19.81 -23.77
CA ASP A 209 51.69 -20.87 -24.55
C ASP A 209 50.93 -22.19 -24.39
N ALA A 210 50.79 -22.93 -25.49
CA ALA A 210 50.05 -24.20 -25.54
C ALA A 210 50.62 -25.22 -24.54
N ALA A 211 51.94 -25.19 -24.31
CA ALA A 211 52.59 -26.05 -23.31
C ALA A 211 52.11 -25.75 -21.87
N ILE A 212 51.88 -24.47 -21.54
CA ILE A 212 51.44 -24.02 -20.22
C ILE A 212 49.95 -24.32 -20.01
N LEU A 213 49.13 -24.14 -21.04
CA LEU A 213 47.72 -24.51 -20.98
C LEU A 213 47.53 -26.01 -20.80
N ASN A 214 48.27 -26.81 -21.56
CA ASN A 214 48.26 -28.26 -21.41
C ASN A 214 48.75 -28.69 -20.03
N PHE A 215 49.73 -27.99 -19.46
CA PHE A 215 50.15 -28.25 -18.09
C PHE A 215 49.01 -28.02 -17.09
N PHE A 216 48.27 -26.90 -17.18
CA PHE A 216 47.18 -26.62 -16.26
C PHE A 216 45.97 -27.55 -16.44
N ILE A 217 45.68 -27.99 -17.67
CA ILE A 217 44.61 -28.96 -17.94
C ILE A 217 45.00 -30.34 -17.44
N SER A 218 46.21 -30.82 -17.76
CA SER A 218 46.69 -32.16 -17.37
C SER A 218 46.88 -32.33 -15.86
N ASN A 219 46.99 -31.23 -15.11
CA ASN A 219 47.08 -31.25 -13.64
C ASN A 219 45.75 -30.84 -12.98
N ASP A 220 44.62 -30.89 -13.69
CA ASP A 220 43.28 -30.55 -13.20
C ASP A 220 43.19 -29.19 -12.53
N ILE A 221 43.98 -28.19 -12.95
CA ILE A 221 43.89 -26.83 -12.42
C ILE A 221 42.76 -26.06 -13.13
N ILE A 222 42.64 -26.25 -14.45
CA ILE A 222 41.57 -25.66 -15.26
C ILE A 222 40.92 -26.72 -16.15
N GLU A 223 39.62 -26.57 -16.39
CA GLU A 223 38.86 -27.37 -17.34
C GLU A 223 38.46 -26.55 -18.55
N LYS A 224 38.33 -27.21 -19.71
CA LYS A 224 37.88 -26.59 -20.96
C LYS A 224 36.44 -27.00 -21.23
N SER A 225 35.55 -26.01 -21.26
CA SER A 225 34.15 -26.19 -21.68
C SER A 225 33.92 -25.37 -22.96
N GLY A 226 34.02 -26.03 -24.11
CA GLY A 226 33.95 -25.35 -25.41
C GLY A 226 35.15 -24.42 -25.65
N ASN A 227 34.91 -23.12 -25.82
CA ASN A 227 35.94 -22.08 -26.01
C ASN A 227 36.24 -21.29 -24.72
N ILE A 228 35.74 -21.79 -23.58
CA ILE A 228 35.82 -21.16 -22.26
C ILE A 228 36.65 -22.07 -21.35
N TYR A 229 37.50 -21.46 -20.53
CA TYR A 229 38.31 -22.14 -19.53
C TYR A 229 37.81 -21.77 -18.14
N LEU A 230 37.56 -22.77 -17.30
CA LEU A 230 37.00 -22.63 -15.96
C LEU A 230 37.92 -23.25 -14.91
N TRP A 231 37.83 -22.77 -13.69
CA TRP A 231 38.55 -23.35 -12.56
C TRP A 231 37.85 -24.63 -12.06
N THR A 232 38.60 -25.72 -11.95
CA THR A 232 38.12 -26.95 -11.29
C THR A 232 38.07 -26.76 -9.77
N HIS A 233 37.41 -27.70 -9.06
CA HIS A 233 37.46 -27.73 -7.59
C HIS A 233 38.90 -27.87 -7.04
N PHE A 234 39.76 -28.63 -7.73
CA PHE A 234 41.17 -28.80 -7.35
C PHE A 234 41.98 -27.52 -7.61
N GLY A 235 41.84 -26.90 -8.78
CA GLY A 235 42.52 -25.66 -9.13
C GLY A 235 42.19 -24.49 -8.21
N LYS A 236 40.92 -24.38 -7.77
CA LYS A 236 40.52 -23.38 -6.75
C LYS A 236 41.28 -23.57 -5.43
N ARG A 237 41.50 -24.82 -5.00
CA ARG A 237 42.29 -25.13 -3.80
C ARG A 237 43.76 -24.75 -4.01
N VAL A 238 44.38 -25.15 -5.12
CA VAL A 238 45.77 -24.80 -5.47
C VAL A 238 45.97 -23.27 -5.50
N ASN A 239 45.04 -22.53 -6.12
CA ASN A 239 45.09 -21.07 -6.19
C ASN A 239 44.93 -20.40 -4.81
N LYS A 240 44.14 -20.99 -3.90
CA LYS A 240 44.01 -20.53 -2.51
C LYS A 240 45.34 -20.62 -1.75
N PHE A 241 46.07 -21.73 -1.90
CA PHE A 241 47.41 -21.89 -1.30
C PHE A 241 48.41 -20.88 -1.86
N LEU A 242 48.47 -20.72 -3.18
CA LEU A 242 49.34 -19.72 -3.84
C LEU A 242 49.04 -18.28 -3.39
N THR A 243 47.77 -17.95 -3.13
CA THR A 243 47.35 -16.60 -2.72
C THR A 243 47.63 -16.34 -1.24
N ASN A 244 47.35 -17.30 -0.37
CA ASN A 244 47.59 -17.20 1.06
C ASN A 244 49.08 -17.05 1.39
N GLU A 245 49.96 -17.79 0.71
CA GLU A 245 51.40 -17.64 0.93
C GLU A 245 51.97 -16.30 0.41
N LYS A 246 51.45 -15.79 -0.73
CA LYS A 246 51.85 -14.46 -1.23
C LYS A 246 51.50 -13.35 -0.24
N TYR A 247 50.37 -13.47 0.45
CA TYR A 247 49.96 -12.55 1.51
C TYR A 247 50.87 -12.61 2.75
N ASN A 248 51.36 -13.79 3.10
CA ASN A 248 52.27 -13.97 4.23
C ASN A 248 53.68 -13.42 3.95
N LEU A 249 54.17 -13.54 2.70
CA LEU A 249 55.47 -12.98 2.29
C LEU A 249 55.49 -11.44 2.16
N LEU A 250 54.33 -10.81 1.99
CA LEU A 250 54.20 -9.34 1.95
C LEU A 250 54.10 -8.71 3.34
N ASN A 251 53.79 -9.52 4.35
CA ASN A 251 53.57 -9.09 5.74
C ASN A 251 54.66 -9.61 6.70
N SER A 252 55.75 -10.18 6.17
CA SER A 252 56.98 -10.57 6.89
C SER A 252 58.15 -9.71 6.47
#